data_AF-A0A9Q3V546-F1
#
_entry.id   AF-A0A9Q3V546-F1
#
_cell.length_a   1.000
_cell.length_b   1.000
_cell.length_c   1.000
_cell.angle_alpha   90.00
_cell.angle_beta   90.00
_cell.angle_gamma   90.00
#
_symmetry.space_group_name_H-M   'P 1'
#
loop_
_entity.id
_entity.type
_entity.pdbx_description
1 polymer ?
#
loop_
_entity_poly.entity_id
_entity_poly.type
_entity_poly.pdbx_seq_one_letter_code
_entity_poly.pdbx_strand_id
1 'polypeptide(L)'
;MTTAQKSLVGGWTAYHALTPEDQKVFDEAMRGFVGVKYSPKMVSTQIVNGTNYRFKCDASMPPSDVIWEAIVEVYCPIEGVPHVVSITRI
;
A
#
# COMPACT_ATOMS: atom_id res chain seq x y z
N MET A 1 1.68 -22.87 11.55
CA MET A 1 0.83 -22.23 12.58
C MET A 1 0.52 -20.83 12.10
N THR A 2 -0.72 -20.56 11.69
CA THR A 2 -1.11 -19.26 11.14
C THR A 2 -1.59 -18.40 12.31
N THR A 3 -0.77 -17.44 12.73
CA THR A 3 -1.13 -16.49 13.79
C THR A 3 -2.25 -15.60 13.26
N ALA A 4 -3.48 -15.81 13.74
CA ALA A 4 -4.57 -14.87 13.50
C ALA A 4 -4.23 -13.57 14.23
N GLN A 5 -3.76 -12.57 13.50
CA GLN A 5 -3.45 -11.26 14.06
C GLN A 5 -4.76 -10.55 14.37
N LYS A 6 -5.08 -10.45 15.66
CA LYS A 6 -6.28 -9.79 16.18
C LYS A 6 -6.25 -8.32 15.75
N SER A 7 -7.04 -7.94 14.74
CA SER A 7 -7.15 -6.56 14.29
C SER A 7 -7.85 -5.73 15.36
N LEU A 8 -7.11 -4.80 15.97
CA LEU A 8 -7.69 -3.75 16.81
C LEU A 8 -8.10 -2.61 15.87
N VAL A 9 -9.34 -2.13 15.97
CA VAL A 9 -9.78 -0.93 15.25
C VAL A 9 -8.83 0.22 15.61
N GLY A 10 -8.32 0.93 14.59
CA GLY A 10 -7.35 2.01 14.75
C GLY A 10 -5.88 1.57 14.95
N GLY A 11 -5.57 0.28 15.06
CA GLY A 11 -4.20 -0.23 15.09
C GLY A 11 -3.67 -0.59 13.70
N TRP A 12 -2.37 -0.39 13.45
CA TRP A 12 -1.70 -0.92 12.26
C TRP A 12 -1.34 -2.39 12.48
N THR A 13 -1.54 -3.22 11.46
CA THR A 13 -1.01 -4.59 11.43
C THR A 13 0.51 -4.57 11.30
N ALA A 14 1.15 -5.67 11.66
CA ALA A 14 2.55 -5.87 11.25
C ALA A 14 2.61 -5.96 9.72
N TYR A 15 3.74 -5.58 9.14
CA TYR A 15 3.93 -5.78 7.70
C TYR A 15 3.82 -7.27 7.35
N HIS A 16 3.03 -7.58 6.34
CA HIS A 16 2.87 -8.92 5.78
C HIS A 16 2.97 -8.89 4.26
N ALA A 17 3.10 -10.07 3.65
CA ALA A 17 3.01 -10.20 2.20
C ALA A 17 1.61 -9.80 1.71
N LEU A 18 1.54 -9.22 0.51
CA LEU A 18 0.27 -8.80 -0.09
C LEU A 18 -0.62 -10.01 -0.36
N THR A 19 -1.90 -9.90 -0.02
CA THR A 19 -2.94 -10.77 -0.57
C THR A 19 -3.36 -10.27 -1.97
N PRO A 20 -4.10 -11.08 -2.77
CA PRO A 20 -4.66 -10.63 -4.03
C PRO A 20 -5.56 -9.38 -3.88
N GLU A 21 -6.26 -9.25 -2.76
CA GLU A 21 -7.10 -8.08 -2.45
C GLU A 21 -6.26 -6.83 -2.19
N ASP A 22 -5.15 -6.96 -1.44
CA ASP A 22 -4.21 -5.85 -1.21
C ASP A 22 -3.63 -5.35 -2.53
N GLN A 23 -3.25 -6.28 -3.42
CA GLN A 23 -2.74 -5.94 -4.75
C GLN A 23 -3.80 -5.22 -5.59
N LYS A 24 -5.06 -5.68 -5.56
CA LYS A 24 -6.15 -5.02 -6.29
C LYS A 24 -6.39 -3.59 -5.80
N VAL A 25 -6.36 -3.36 -4.49
CA VAL A 25 -6.49 -2.02 -3.89
C VAL A 25 -5.33 -1.13 -4.34
N PHE A 26 -4.10 -1.64 -4.33
CA PHE A 26 -2.94 -0.91 -4.80
C PHE A 26 -3.05 -0.53 -6.29
N ASP A 27 -3.37 -1.51 -7.14
CA ASP A 27 -3.48 -1.29 -8.60
C ASP A 27 -4.56 -0.27 -8.93
N GLU A 28 -5.69 -0.31 -8.21
CA GLU A 28 -6.77 0.64 -8.40
C GLU A 28 -6.40 2.05 -7.91
N ALA A 29 -5.73 2.17 -6.76
CA ALA A 29 -5.25 3.44 -6.23
C ALA A 29 -4.15 4.08 -7.10
N MET A 30 -3.31 3.25 -7.72
CA MET A 30 -2.20 3.68 -8.59
C MET A 30 -2.63 3.83 -10.06
N ARG A 31 -3.89 3.55 -10.39
CA ARG A 31 -4.40 3.67 -11.76
C ARG A 31 -4.27 5.13 -12.24
N GLY A 32 -3.49 5.32 -13.30
CA GLY A 32 -3.22 6.64 -13.88
C GLY A 32 -2.03 7.39 -13.26
N PHE A 33 -1.32 6.80 -12.29
CA PHE A 33 -0.08 7.35 -11.77
C PHE A 33 1.06 7.19 -12.80
N VAL A 34 1.85 8.24 -13.02
CA VAL A 34 2.90 8.29 -14.05
C VAL A 34 4.23 8.79 -13.47
N GLY A 35 5.33 8.53 -14.18
CA GLY A 35 6.68 8.91 -13.77
C GLY A 35 7.37 7.80 -12.99
N VAL A 36 7.19 7.77 -11.67
CA VAL A 36 7.79 6.74 -10.81
C VAL A 36 6.93 5.48 -10.81
N LYS A 37 7.56 4.33 -11.05
CA LYS A 37 6.95 3.01 -10.92
C LYS A 37 7.15 2.53 -9.50
N TYR A 38 6.06 2.14 -8.83
CA TYR A 38 6.06 1.57 -7.49
C TYR A 38 5.63 0.12 -7.55
N SER A 39 6.43 -0.79 -7.00
CA SER A 39 6.14 -2.22 -6.92
C SER A 39 6.04 -2.65 -5.46
N PRO A 40 4.83 -2.93 -4.94
CA PRO A 40 4.63 -3.23 -3.53
C PRO A 40 5.20 -4.61 -3.18
N LYS A 41 5.88 -4.69 -2.03
CA LYS A 41 6.52 -5.91 -1.50
C LYS A 41 5.85 -6.41 -0.23
N MET A 42 5.48 -5.48 0.64
CA MET A 42 4.80 -5.76 1.89
C MET A 42 3.76 -4.68 2.15
N VAL A 43 2.77 -5.02 2.94
CA VAL A 43 1.68 -4.13 3.32
C VAL A 43 1.42 -4.20 4.82
N SER A 44 1.07 -3.05 5.39
CA SER A 44 0.49 -2.92 6.73
C SER A 44 -0.84 -2.20 6.57
N THR A 45 -1.87 -2.66 7.29
CA THR A 45 -3.23 -2.15 7.16
C THR A 45 -3.75 -1.66 8.50
N GLN A 46 -4.68 -0.70 8.47
CA GLN A 46 -5.34 -0.19 9.66
C GLN A 46 -6.83 -0.01 9.35
N ILE A 47 -7.67 -0.62 10.17
CA ILE A 47 -9.13 -0.50 10.05
C ILE A 47 -9.57 0.83 10.65
N VAL A 48 -10.27 1.65 9.85
CA VAL A 48 -10.85 2.96 10.20
C VAL A 48 -12.30 3.02 9.67
N ASN A 49 -12.81 4.18 9.24
CA ASN A 49 -14.05 4.26 8.45
C ASN A 49 -13.84 3.82 6.99
N GLY A 50 -13.31 2.62 6.82
CA GLY A 50 -12.61 2.15 5.62
C GLY A 50 -11.32 1.46 6.05
N THR A 51 -10.33 1.44 5.17
CA THR A 51 -9.02 0.83 5.47
C THR A 51 -7.91 1.71 4.95
N ASN A 52 -6.97 2.06 5.83
CA ASN A 52 -5.69 2.64 5.45
C ASN A 52 -4.71 1.53 5.13
N TYR A 53 -3.92 1.72 4.09
CA TYR A 53 -2.86 0.82 3.65
C TYR A 53 -1.53 1.57 3.62
N ARG A 54 -0.47 0.88 4.05
CA ARG A 54 0.93 1.29 3.89
C ARG A 54 1.64 0.23 3.10
N PHE A 55 1.90 0.52 1.83
CA PHE A 55 2.65 -0.37 0.96
C PHE A 55 4.13 0.02 0.99
N LYS A 56 4.99 -0.91 1.42
CA LYS A 56 6.43 -0.81 1.19
C LYS A 56 6.71 -1.24 -0.23
N CYS A 57 7.19 -0.30 -1.04
CA CYS A 57 7.42 -0.48 -2.46
C CYS A 57 8.89 -0.32 -2.81
N ASP A 58 9.35 -1.11 -3.78
CA ASP A 58 10.49 -0.71 -4.60
C ASP A 58 9.99 0.33 -5.60
N ALA A 59 10.63 1.50 -5.61
CA ALA A 59 10.35 2.59 -6.52
C ALA A 59 11.48 2.72 -7.55
N SER A 60 11.12 2.99 -8.80
CA SER A 60 12.08 3.22 -9.90
C SER A 60 11.56 4.30 -10.83
N MET A 61 12.45 5.07 -11.45
CA MET A 61 12.07 6.13 -12.39
C MET A 61 12.76 5.94 -13.74
N PRO A 62 12.06 5.37 -14.74
CA PRO A 62 12.59 5.27 -16.09
C PRO A 62 12.95 6.65 -16.67
N PRO A 63 14.03 6.78 -17.47
CA PRO A 63 14.96 5.72 -17.91
C PRO A 63 16.12 5.45 -16.92
N SER A 64 16.08 6.02 -15.71
CA SER A 64 17.13 5.84 -14.72
C SER A 64 17.02 4.47 -14.03
N ASP A 65 18.15 3.80 -13.82
CA ASP A 65 18.23 2.53 -13.07
C ASP A 65 18.25 2.74 -11.55
N VAL A 66 17.93 3.94 -11.06
CA VAL A 66 17.90 4.23 -9.64
C VAL A 66 16.65 3.57 -9.04
N ILE A 67 16.89 2.65 -8.10
CA ILE A 67 15.87 2.00 -7.28
C ILE A 67 15.99 2.54 -5.86
N TRP A 68 14.85 2.83 -5.23
CA TRP A 68 14.79 3.22 -3.82
C TRP A 68 13.55 2.63 -3.14
N GLU A 69 13.54 2.58 -1.81
CA GLU A 69 12.36 2.17 -1.06
C GLU A 69 11.42 3.34 -0.85
N ALA A 70 10.11 3.11 -0.97
CA ALA A 70 9.10 4.10 -0.67
C ALA A 70 7.91 3.49 0.06
N ILE A 71 7.27 4.25 0.94
CA ILE A 71 5.96 3.94 1.48
C ILE A 71 4.92 4.67 0.64
N VAL A 72 4.04 3.92 0.00
CA VAL A 72 2.82 4.44 -0.63
C VAL A 72 1.67 4.24 0.34
N GLU A 73 1.11 5.33 0.83
CA GLU A 73 -0.06 5.32 1.70
C GLU A 73 -1.33 5.46 0.84
N VAL A 74 -2.25 4.53 1.00
CA VAL A 74 -3.52 4.47 0.28
C VAL A 74 -4.66 4.45 1.28
N TYR A 75 -5.73 5.18 0.99
CA TYR A 75 -6.99 5.06 1.71
C TYR A 75 -8.04 4.41 0.81
N CYS A 76 -8.64 3.34 1.32
CA CYS A 76 -9.75 2.63 0.71
C CYS A 76 -11.03 2.93 1.52
N PRO A 77 -11.98 3.73 0.99
CA PRO A 77 -13.24 4.00 1.69
C PRO A 77 -14.16 2.77 1.66
N ILE A 78 -15.15 2.73 2.55
CA ILE A 78 -16.20 1.68 2.54
C ILE A 78 -16.98 1.70 1.23
N GLU A 79 -17.28 2.91 0.73
CA GLU A 79 -17.91 3.16 -0.55
C GLU A 79 -17.04 4.14 -1.36
N GLY A 80 -16.71 3.77 -2.59
CA GLY A 80 -15.87 4.58 -3.48
C GLY A 80 -14.63 3.83 -3.96
N VAL A 81 -13.64 4.60 -4.43
CA VAL A 81 -12.43 4.08 -5.08
C VAL A 81 -11.21 4.36 -4.18
N PRO A 82 -10.31 3.38 -4.00
CA PRO A 82 -9.03 3.59 -3.33
C PRO A 82 -8.23 4.73 -3.98
N HIS A 83 -7.52 5.52 -3.17
CA HIS A 83 -6.65 6.57 -3.69
C HIS A 83 -5.40 6.75 -2.83
N VAL A 84 -4.32 7.19 -3.48
CA VAL A 84 -3.06 7.54 -2.81
C VAL A 84 -3.26 8.79 -1.97
N VAL A 85 -2.85 8.71 -0.71
CA VAL A 85 -2.88 9.83 0.25
C VAL A 85 -1.50 10.45 0.40
N SER A 86 -0.45 9.63 0.38
CA SER A 86 0.93 10.09 0.57
C SER A 86 1.92 9.11 -0.05
N ILE A 87 3.07 9.64 -0.47
CA ILE A 87 4.22 8.83 -0.88
C ILE A 87 5.45 9.37 -0.19
N THR A 88 6.14 8.53 0.58
CA THR A 88 7.35 8.89 1.31
C THR A 88 8.50 8.00 0.88
N ARG A 89 9.58 8.58 0.36
CA ARG A 89 10.84 7.88 0.12
C ARG A 89 11.52 7.56 1.45
N ILE A 90 12.04 6.34 1.58
CA ILE A 90 12.85 5.88 2.73
C ILE A 90 14.33 5.88 2.33
#